data_AF-A0A916A5Q0-F1
#
_entry.id   AF-A0A916A5Q0-F1
#
_cell.length_a   1.000
_cell.length_b   1.000
_cell.length_c   1.000
_cell.angle_alpha   90.00
_cell.angle_beta   90.00
_cell.angle_gamma   90.00
#
_symmetry.space_group_name_H-M   'P 1'
#
loop_
_entity.id
_entity.type
_entity.pdbx_description
1 polymer ?
#
loop_
_entity_poly.entity_id
_entity_poly.type
_entity_poly.pdbx_seq_one_letter_code
_entity_poly.pdbx_strand_id
1 'polypeptide(L)'
;MSLDPSRIREVFIAANTLQRELQALNAVLSSAVDQTAVWRQVDLLQDAMQALRELLRDQPTRLAMEANSSAFASGLRLINDPNVARLLASLQHGRPKASELGAQLPPPANGA
;
A
#
# COMPACT_ATOMS: atom_id res chain seq x y z
N MET A 1 -14.32 27.23 -12.14
CA MET A 1 -13.71 26.43 -11.05
C MET A 1 -12.31 26.07 -11.46
N SER A 2 -11.33 26.81 -10.95
CA SER A 2 -9.90 26.56 -11.19
C SER A 2 -9.44 25.44 -10.26
N LEU A 3 -8.63 24.51 -10.77
CA LEU A 3 -7.98 23.49 -9.95
C LEU A 3 -6.99 24.17 -9.01
N ASP A 4 -7.04 23.77 -7.73
CA ASP A 4 -6.06 24.23 -6.77
C ASP A 4 -4.73 23.53 -7.06
N PRO A 5 -3.64 24.26 -7.41
CA PRO A 5 -2.35 23.66 -7.72
C PRO A 5 -1.76 22.86 -6.55
N SER A 6 -2.20 23.11 -5.31
CA SER A 6 -1.83 22.28 -4.16
C SER A 6 -2.35 20.85 -4.27
N ARG A 7 -3.60 20.64 -4.69
CA ARG A 7 -4.19 19.29 -4.85
C ARG A 7 -3.49 18.48 -5.94
N ILE A 8 -3.14 19.11 -7.05
CA ILE A 8 -2.36 18.45 -8.11
C ILE A 8 -1.04 17.94 -7.54
N ARG A 9 -0.33 18.78 -6.77
CA ARG A 9 0.93 18.40 -6.13
C ARG A 9 0.76 17.24 -5.15
N GLU A 10 -0.29 17.23 -4.34
CA GLU A 10 -0.59 16.15 -3.39
C GLU A 10 -0.82 14.82 -4.09
N VAL A 11 -1.59 14.83 -5.17
CA VAL A 11 -1.86 13.66 -6.01
C VAL A 11 -0.57 13.10 -6.61
N PHE A 12 0.30 13.97 -7.12
CA PHE A 12 1.62 13.58 -7.63
C PHE A 12 2.52 12.98 -6.55
N ILE A 13 2.52 13.56 -5.35
CA ILE A 13 3.27 13.04 -4.21
C ILE A 13 2.74 11.64 -3.84
N ALA A 14 1.43 11.48 -3.72
CA ALA A 14 0.80 10.20 -3.39
C ALA A 14 1.09 9.12 -4.45
N ALA A 15 1.05 9.47 -5.75
CA ALA A 15 1.41 8.55 -6.83
C ALA A 15 2.88 8.11 -6.79
N ASN A 16 3.80 9.04 -6.52
CA ASN A 16 5.23 8.72 -6.36
C ASN A 16 5.49 7.86 -5.12
N THR A 17 4.81 8.16 -4.00
CA THR A 17 4.86 7.34 -2.79
C THR A 17 4.40 5.92 -3.09
N LEU A 18 3.24 5.75 -3.72
CA LEU A 18 2.72 4.43 -4.10
C LEU A 18 3.72 3.63 -4.95
N GLN A 19 4.34 4.28 -5.94
CA GLN A 19 5.34 3.64 -6.78
C GLN A 19 6.60 3.24 -6.00
N ARG A 20 7.06 4.08 -5.07
CA ARG A 20 8.19 3.78 -4.19
C ARG A 20 7.88 2.61 -3.27
N GLU A 21 6.72 2.59 -2.64
CA GLU A 21 6.31 1.50 -1.74
C GLU A 21 6.17 0.17 -2.50
N LEU A 22 5.74 0.19 -3.76
CA LEU A 22 5.68 -1.00 -4.60
C LEU A 22 7.09 -1.54 -4.94
N GLN A 23 8.02 -0.65 -5.27
CA GLN A 23 9.41 -1.03 -5.52
C GLN A 23 10.06 -1.60 -4.24
N ALA A 24 9.80 -0.98 -3.09
CA ALA A 24 10.25 -1.48 -1.81
C ALA A 24 9.64 -2.85 -1.47
N LEU A 25 8.34 -3.07 -1.74
CA LEU A 25 7.72 -4.39 -1.59
C LEU A 25 8.40 -5.44 -2.45
N ASN A 26 8.66 -5.15 -3.73
CA ASN A 26 9.37 -6.08 -4.60
C ASN A 26 10.78 -6.39 -4.10
N ALA A 27 11.51 -5.38 -3.61
CA ALA A 27 12.82 -5.58 -3.02
C ALA A 27 12.78 -6.46 -1.76
N VAL A 28 11.82 -6.21 -0.86
CA VAL A 28 11.61 -7.01 0.35
C VAL A 28 11.23 -8.45 -0.01
N LEU A 29 10.29 -8.66 -0.94
CA LEU A 29 9.88 -10.00 -1.40
C LEU A 29 11.04 -10.77 -2.05
N SER A 30 11.89 -10.09 -2.82
CA SER A 30 13.05 -10.71 -3.50
C SER A 30 14.18 -11.08 -2.53
N SER A 31 14.23 -10.41 -1.37
CA SER A 31 15.25 -10.58 -0.34
C SER A 31 14.72 -11.31 0.92
N ALA A 32 13.47 -11.76 0.93
CA ALA A 32 12.74 -12.05 2.16
C ALA A 32 13.30 -13.27 2.92
N VAL A 33 13.99 -12.99 4.03
CA VAL A 33 14.20 -13.92 5.16
C VAL A 33 13.25 -13.60 6.32
N ASP A 34 12.72 -12.36 6.39
CA ASP A 34 11.83 -11.87 7.45
C ASP A 34 10.44 -11.49 6.91
N GLN A 35 9.41 -12.23 7.34
CA GLN A 35 8.02 -11.97 6.96
C GLN A 35 7.42 -10.72 7.61
N THR A 36 7.99 -10.24 8.72
CA THR A 36 7.52 -9.02 9.39
C THR A 36 7.76 -7.80 8.53
N ALA A 37 8.92 -7.73 7.86
CA ALA A 37 9.24 -6.70 6.89
C ALA A 37 8.28 -6.73 5.70
N VAL A 38 7.90 -7.92 5.23
CA VAL A 38 6.91 -8.09 4.15
C VAL A 38 5.55 -7.50 4.59
N TRP A 39 5.05 -7.85 5.77
CA TRP A 39 3.75 -7.34 6.24
C TRP A 39 3.75 -5.83 6.45
N ARG A 40 4.81 -5.28 7.05
CA ARG A 40 4.96 -3.83 7.22
C ARG A 40 4.91 -3.12 5.87
N GLN A 41 5.59 -3.67 4.87
CA GLN A 41 5.66 -3.07 3.55
C GLN A 41 4.32 -3.18 2.80
N VAL A 42 3.57 -4.27 3.01
CA VAL A 42 2.19 -4.42 2.53
C VAL A 42 1.26 -3.38 3.16
N ASP A 43 1.36 -3.14 4.46
CA ASP A 43 0.55 -2.13 5.17
C ASP A 43 0.84 -0.72 4.60
N LEU A 44 2.12 -0.35 4.42
CA LEU A 44 2.52 0.93 3.80
C LEU A 44 2.00 1.10 2.37
N LEU A 45 2.03 0.02 1.57
CA LEU A 45 1.49 0.06 0.21
C LEU A 45 -0.02 0.27 0.20
N GLN A 46 -0.76 -0.37 1.12
CA GLN A 46 -2.21 -0.20 1.24
C GLN A 46 -2.58 1.23 1.66
N ASP A 47 -1.86 1.82 2.62
CA ASP A 47 -2.06 3.21 3.04
C ASP A 47 -1.81 4.18 1.87
N ALA A 48 -0.75 3.96 1.08
CA ALA A 48 -0.46 4.79 -0.09
C ALA A 48 -1.54 4.66 -1.18
N MET A 49 -2.09 3.46 -1.41
CA MET A 49 -3.21 3.26 -2.33
C MET A 49 -4.48 3.97 -1.83
N GLN A 50 -4.78 3.89 -0.54
CA GLN A 50 -5.95 4.53 0.06
C GLN A 50 -5.85 6.05 -0.02
N ALA A 51 -4.70 6.63 0.31
CA ALA A 51 -4.46 8.08 0.19
C ALA A 51 -4.66 8.56 -1.26
N LEU A 52 -4.13 7.83 -2.25
CA LEU A 52 -4.31 8.20 -3.65
C LEU A 52 -5.77 8.02 -4.10
N ARG A 53 -6.50 7.00 -3.61
CA ARG A 53 -7.96 6.84 -3.87
C ARG A 53 -8.77 8.02 -3.32
N GLU A 54 -8.47 8.46 -2.11
CA GLU A 54 -9.15 9.59 -1.48
C GLU A 54 -8.93 10.88 -2.27
N LEU A 55 -7.68 11.14 -2.69
CA LEU A 55 -7.34 12.30 -3.51
C LEU A 55 -8.00 12.25 -4.90
N LEU A 56 -8.17 11.04 -5.46
CA LEU A 56 -8.80 10.83 -6.77
C LEU A 56 -10.33 10.85 -6.75
N ARG A 57 -10.98 10.68 -5.59
CA ARG A 57 -12.44 10.55 -5.47
C ARG A 57 -13.19 11.74 -6.06
N ASP A 58 -12.61 12.94 -5.98
CA ASP A 58 -13.28 14.17 -6.38
C ASP A 58 -13.07 14.57 -7.85
N GLN A 59 -11.89 14.32 -8.48
CA GLN A 59 -11.59 14.81 -9.85
C GLN A 59 -10.57 13.95 -10.63
N PRO A 60 -10.83 12.67 -10.90
CA PRO A 60 -9.85 11.75 -11.49
C PRO A 60 -9.47 12.13 -12.93
N THR A 61 -10.43 12.62 -13.73
CA THR A 61 -10.26 12.86 -15.17
C THR A 61 -9.48 14.15 -15.46
N ARG A 62 -9.68 15.22 -14.67
CA ARG A 62 -8.97 16.50 -14.87
C ARG A 62 -7.52 16.44 -14.40
N LEU A 63 -7.27 15.78 -13.27
CA LEU A 63 -5.93 15.53 -12.76
C LEU A 63 -5.11 14.69 -13.76
N ALA A 64 -5.73 13.72 -14.43
CA ALA A 64 -5.11 12.92 -15.49
C ALA A 64 -4.71 13.70 -16.73
N MET A 65 -5.50 14.71 -17.11
CA MET A 65 -5.24 15.52 -18.30
C MET A 65 -4.13 16.55 -18.08
N GLU A 66 -3.99 17.09 -16.87
CA GLU A 66 -2.92 18.05 -16.54
C GLU A 66 -1.63 17.36 -16.09
N ALA A 67 -1.74 16.20 -15.43
CA ALA A 67 -0.61 15.35 -15.12
C ALA A 67 -0.16 14.60 -16.37
N ASN A 68 0.56 15.29 -17.26
CA ASN A 68 1.22 14.71 -18.44
C ASN A 68 2.42 13.79 -18.03
N SER A 69 2.25 13.00 -16.96
CA SER A 69 3.27 12.33 -16.18
C SER A 69 2.99 10.84 -16.08
N SER A 70 3.99 10.05 -16.46
CA SER A 70 3.98 8.60 -16.38
C SER A 70 3.72 8.06 -14.97
N ALA A 71 4.09 8.80 -13.91
CA ALA A 71 3.92 8.38 -12.52
C ALA A 71 2.46 8.38 -12.08
N PHE A 72 1.67 9.38 -12.51
CA PHE A 72 0.24 9.44 -12.19
C PHE A 72 -0.55 8.34 -12.90
N ALA A 73 -0.28 8.13 -14.20
CA ALA A 73 -0.88 7.04 -14.97
C ALA A 73 -0.51 5.66 -14.39
N SER A 74 0.74 5.50 -13.95
CA SER A 74 1.20 4.27 -13.28
C SER A 74 0.50 4.05 -11.94
N GLY A 75 0.35 5.10 -11.11
CA GLY A 75 -0.38 5.04 -9.85
C GLY A 75 -1.86 4.71 -10.01
N LEU A 76 -2.53 5.35 -10.97
CA LEU A 76 -3.91 5.02 -11.34
C LEU A 76 -4.07 3.57 -11.80
N ARG A 77 -3.14 3.08 -12.63
CA ARG A 77 -3.14 1.69 -13.09
C ARG A 77 -2.97 0.73 -11.91
N LEU A 78 -2.04 1.03 -11.01
CA LEU A 78 -1.75 0.24 -9.80
C LEU A 78 -2.96 0.08 -8.88
N ILE A 79 -3.68 1.17 -8.61
CA ILE A 79 -4.87 1.14 -7.73
C ILE A 79 -6.00 0.29 -8.32
N ASN A 80 -6.10 0.27 -9.65
CA ASN A 80 -7.12 -0.44 -10.39
C ASN A 80 -6.64 -1.82 -10.88
N ASP A 81 -5.42 -2.25 -10.54
CA ASP A 81 -4.87 -3.53 -10.98
C ASP A 81 -5.39 -4.69 -10.10
N PRO A 82 -6.21 -5.60 -10.64
CA PRO A 82 -6.74 -6.73 -9.88
C PRO A 82 -5.66 -7.75 -9.48
N ASN A 83 -4.49 -7.75 -10.13
CA ASN A 83 -3.38 -8.62 -9.73
C ASN A 83 -2.69 -8.10 -8.49
N VAL A 84 -2.52 -6.78 -8.37
CA VAL A 84 -1.95 -6.13 -7.18
C VAL A 84 -2.86 -6.36 -5.98
N ALA A 85 -4.18 -6.19 -6.15
CA ALA A 85 -5.14 -6.49 -5.10
C ALA A 85 -5.09 -7.95 -4.64
N ARG A 86 -4.98 -8.91 -5.58
CA ARG A 86 -4.85 -10.34 -5.26
C ARG A 86 -3.53 -10.66 -4.56
N LEU A 87 -2.42 -10.07 -5.00
CA LEU A 87 -1.11 -10.24 -4.37
C LEU A 87 -1.16 -9.77 -2.91
N LEU A 88 -1.70 -8.57 -2.66
CA LEU A 88 -1.80 -8.01 -1.31
C LEU A 88 -2.67 -8.88 -0.41
N ALA A 89 -3.82 -9.35 -0.90
CA ALA A 89 -4.69 -10.25 -0.16
C ALA A 89 -3.99 -11.59 0.17
N SER A 90 -3.21 -12.12 -0.76
CA SER A 90 -2.43 -13.35 -0.53
C SER A 90 -1.35 -13.16 0.54
N LEU A 91 -0.63 -12.03 0.52
CA LEU A 91 0.40 -11.72 1.51
C LEU A 91 -0.19 -11.48 2.90
N GLN A 92 -1.39 -10.91 2.98
CA GLN A 92 -2.09 -10.70 4.24
C GLN A 92 -2.68 -11.98 4.82
N HIS A 93 -3.12 -12.94 3.99
CA HIS A 93 -3.59 -14.24 4.48
C HIS A 93 -2.51 -15.04 5.20
N GLY A 94 -1.23 -14.82 4.88
CA GLY A 94 -0.10 -15.46 5.58
C GLY A 94 0.26 -14.81 6.92
N ARG A 95 -0.38 -13.70 7.31
CA ARG A 95 -0.09 -12.99 8.56
C ARG A 95 -0.74 -13.76 9.73
N PRO A 96 0.04 -14.21 10.73
CA PRO A 96 -0.52 -14.80 11.93
C PRO A 96 -1.41 -13.75 12.58
N LYS A 97 -2.65 -14.14 12.89
CA LYS A 97 -3.57 -13.24 13.59
C LYS A 97 -2.93 -12.88 14.93
N ALA A 98 -3.08 -11.64 15.39
CA ALA A 98 -2.56 -11.22 16.70
C ALA A 98 -2.99 -12.19 17.84
N SER A 99 -4.14 -12.84 17.68
CA SER A 99 -4.65 -13.90 18.55
C SER A 99 -3.81 -15.19 18.57
N GLU A 100 -3.14 -15.55 17.48
CA GLU A 100 -2.31 -16.77 17.37
C GLU A 100 -0.91 -16.58 18.00
N LEU A 101 -0.44 -15.34 18.09
CA LEU A 101 0.79 -14.97 18.82
C LEU A 101 0.58 -15.01 20.34
N GLY A 102 -0.62 -14.65 20.81
CA GLY A 102 -0.97 -14.76 22.24
C GLY A 102 -1.25 -16.19 22.71
N ALA A 103 -1.75 -17.05 21.82
CA ALA A 103 -2.07 -18.45 22.13
C ALA A 103 -0.86 -19.40 22.16
N GLN A 104 0.30 -18.96 21.67
CA GLN A 104 1.56 -19.72 21.70
C GLN A 104 2.42 -19.46 22.95
N LEU A 105 2.00 -18.55 23.84
CA LEU A 105 2.65 -18.41 25.14
C LEU A 105 2.22 -19.61 26.01
N PRO A 106 3.16 -20.46 26.46
CA PRO A 106 2.81 -21.52 27.39
C PRO A 106 2.17 -20.89 28.65
N PRO A 107 1.15 -21.53 29.24
CA PRO A 107 0.58 -21.02 30.48
C PRO A 107 1.70 -20.86 31.52
N PRO A 108 1.68 -19.81 32.36
CA PRO A 108 2.66 -19.69 33.43
C PRO A 108 2.60 -20.96 34.27
N ALA A 109 3.73 -21.65 34.40
CA ALA A 109 3.88 -22.79 35.29
C ALA A 109 3.69 -22.29 36.73
N ASN A 110 2.44 -22.20 37.17
CA ASN A 110 2.13 -22.02 38.58
C ASN A 110 2.43 -23.35 39.27
N GLY A 111 3.60 -23.40 39.92
CA GLY A 111 3.99 -24.48 40.80
C GLY A 111 2.97 -24.67 41.91
N ALA A 112 2.54 -25.92 42.08
CA ALA A 112 1.85 -26.43 43.25
C ALA A 112 2.82 -27.32 44.03
#